data_AF-Q01TE6-F1
#
_entry.id   AF-Q01TE6-F1
#
_cell.length_a   1.000
_cell.length_b   1.000
_cell.length_c   1.000
_cell.angle_alpha   90.00
_cell.angle_beta   90.00
_cell.angle_gamma   90.00
#
_symmetry.space_group_name_H-M   'P 1'
#
loop_
_entity.id
_entity.type
_entity.pdbx_description
1 polymer ?
#
loop_
_entity_poly.entity_id
_entity_poly.type
_entity_poly.pdbx_seq_one_letter_code
_entity_poly.pdbx_strand_id
1 'polypeptide(L)'
;MPNPLWNRLTSRGLSRRALFQRGSVLAAAHALGTGMEQTASADAMQPGNIYRSIGVRPVINARGTFTIITGSTTLPEVKSAMEEASRSFVNMDELMEGVGKRLAELSGAEWGIVTAGCCAAITHFTASTIAGGNPERMQRLPNLSGLKSEVIVPAYSHNVYDHAVRMLGTKLIVVHDRADLEGAFNERTAMVYILAGPGDDGPLGTQAISEVARRKNVPVLVDAAAEILTLKPNVHLQRGASAVAYSGGKCIRGPQAAGLLLGEKSLIQGAWINSAPHHAFGRSVKVGKEEVMGMLAAVEMWVKRDHKAEWKQWEGWLDQIATSVKRVDGVTTQLRQPSADLSNRTPSLVITWDGAKLGITGQEAAKHLLDTDPRIVVAGSSGVRGGNMASSVSVVPYQMTPGDEKVVADRLYATLSKPPKFDTPAQPEGQPTAVAGQWELHMEFVRGSVNHKLVLEQDGGKLMGTHEGEFAAGDLTGTVAGNSVRFQSGYGTEGTRVSYQFTGKLEGDKMSGTVSLGEYGDASWTAERHQYRTGTRRG
;
A
#
# COMPACT_ATOMS: atom_id res chain seq x y z
N MET A 1 -26.42 -28.06 36.57
CA MET A 1 -27.89 -27.98 36.62
C MET A 1 -28.41 -27.49 35.27
N PRO A 2 -29.31 -28.21 34.58
CA PRO A 2 -29.75 -27.81 33.24
C PRO A 2 -30.86 -26.74 33.26
N ASN A 3 -30.79 -25.81 32.30
CA ASN A 3 -31.61 -24.59 32.19
C ASN A 3 -33.11 -24.90 31.86
N PRO A 4 -34.10 -24.38 32.63
CA PRO A 4 -35.52 -24.76 32.52
C PRO A 4 -36.29 -24.21 31.30
N LEU A 5 -35.68 -23.32 30.51
CA LEU A 5 -36.33 -22.66 29.37
C LEU A 5 -36.58 -23.60 28.17
N TRP A 6 -35.77 -24.64 28.01
CA TRP A 6 -35.87 -25.54 26.85
C TRP A 6 -36.97 -26.59 26.97
N ASN A 7 -37.41 -26.94 28.18
CA ASN A 7 -38.46 -27.95 28.38
C ASN A 7 -39.89 -27.41 28.28
N ARG A 8 -40.09 -26.09 28.15
CA ARG A 8 -41.43 -25.49 27.96
C ARG A 8 -41.81 -25.26 26.50
N LEU A 9 -40.91 -25.50 25.54
CA LEU A 9 -41.14 -25.22 24.11
C LEU A 9 -41.38 -26.46 23.25
N THR A 10 -41.35 -27.67 23.81
CA THR A 10 -41.49 -28.93 23.06
C THR A 10 -42.84 -29.64 23.23
N SER A 11 -43.83 -29.08 23.95
CA SER A 11 -45.11 -29.76 24.20
C SER A 11 -46.23 -29.48 23.19
N ARG A 12 -45.99 -28.78 22.07
CA ARG A 12 -47.04 -28.49 21.06
C ARG A 12 -46.57 -28.60 19.59
N GLY A 13 -45.83 -29.65 19.24
CA GLY A 13 -45.83 -30.21 17.88
C GLY A 13 -45.54 -29.27 16.68
N LEU A 14 -44.80 -28.17 16.86
CA LEU A 14 -44.45 -27.25 15.78
C LEU A 14 -42.99 -27.50 15.34
N SER A 15 -42.80 -27.92 14.09
CA SER A 15 -41.46 -28.13 13.53
C SER A 15 -40.78 -26.78 13.24
N ARG A 16 -39.45 -26.73 13.40
CA ARG A 16 -38.60 -25.54 13.15
C ARG A 16 -38.82 -24.92 11.75
N ARG A 17 -39.27 -25.72 10.77
CA ARG A 17 -39.53 -25.30 9.40
C ARG A 17 -40.80 -24.45 9.25
N ALA A 18 -41.81 -24.66 10.10
CA ALA A 18 -43.06 -23.89 10.08
C ALA A 18 -42.91 -22.48 10.69
N LEU A 19 -41.95 -22.29 11.61
CA LEU A 19 -41.66 -20.99 12.21
C LEU A 19 -40.98 -20.03 11.22
N PHE A 20 -40.10 -20.55 10.36
CA PHE A 20 -39.43 -19.77 9.31
C PHE A 20 -40.36 -19.35 8.16
N GLN A 21 -41.41 -20.11 7.86
CA GLN A 21 -42.36 -19.77 6.80
C GLN A 21 -43.44 -18.77 7.21
N ARG A 22 -43.67 -18.54 8.52
CA ARG A 22 -44.63 -17.54 9.01
C ARG A 22 -44.00 -16.22 9.45
N GLY A 23 -42.69 -16.19 9.73
CA GLY A 23 -41.95 -14.96 10.03
C GLY A 23 -41.78 -14.03 8.81
N SER A 24 -41.87 -14.56 7.60
CA SER A 24 -41.70 -13.82 6.34
C SER A 24 -42.91 -12.96 5.93
N VAL A 25 -44.09 -13.18 6.51
CA VAL A 25 -45.32 -12.45 6.12
C VAL A 25 -45.52 -11.17 6.95
N LEU A 26 -44.93 -11.05 8.14
CA LEU A 26 -45.04 -9.86 9.00
C LEU A 26 -43.93 -8.81 8.79
N ALA A 27 -42.80 -9.19 8.18
CA ALA A 27 -41.75 -8.23 7.81
C ALA A 27 -42.06 -7.46 6.51
N ALA A 28 -42.99 -7.95 5.69
CA ALA A 28 -43.34 -7.34 4.40
C ALA A 28 -44.23 -6.08 4.52
N ALA A 29 -44.83 -5.81 5.68
CA ALA A 29 -45.73 -4.66 5.87
C ALA A 29 -45.04 -3.38 6.37
N HIS A 30 -43.75 -3.42 6.71
CA HIS A 30 -42.98 -2.24 7.16
C HIS A 30 -41.94 -1.74 6.14
N ALA A 31 -41.84 -2.38 4.97
CA ALA A 31 -40.85 -2.07 3.94
C ALA A 31 -41.40 -1.21 2.78
N LEU A 32 -42.49 -0.46 2.99
CA LEU A 32 -43.07 0.44 1.99
C LEU A 32 -42.62 1.91 2.12
N GLY A 33 -41.51 2.17 2.81
CA GLY A 33 -41.13 3.54 3.16
C GLY A 33 -39.66 3.84 3.35
N THR A 34 -38.75 3.17 2.64
CA THR A 34 -37.36 3.62 2.42
C THR A 34 -36.78 2.84 1.26
N GLY A 35 -36.18 3.52 0.28
CA GLY A 35 -35.60 2.88 -0.91
C GLY A 35 -34.56 1.84 -0.54
N MET A 36 -34.93 0.56 -0.67
CA MET A 36 -33.98 -0.54 -0.62
C MET A 36 -33.19 -0.54 -1.93
N GLU A 37 -31.90 -0.23 -1.85
CA GLU A 37 -30.95 -0.71 -2.85
C GLU A 37 -31.19 -2.21 -3.04
N GLN A 38 -31.48 -2.60 -4.28
CA GLN A 38 -31.51 -4.01 -4.65
C GLN A 38 -30.12 -4.57 -4.36
N THR A 39 -29.98 -5.30 -3.26
CA THR A 39 -28.84 -6.18 -3.04
C THR A 39 -28.86 -7.19 -4.18
N ALA A 40 -28.00 -6.96 -5.19
CA ALA A 40 -27.82 -7.89 -6.29
C ALA A 40 -27.50 -9.26 -5.68
N SER A 41 -28.35 -10.24 -5.97
CA SER A 41 -28.02 -11.66 -5.75
C SER A 41 -26.68 -11.91 -6.42
N ALA A 42 -25.64 -12.27 -5.64
CA ALA A 42 -24.36 -12.64 -6.21
C ALA A 42 -24.55 -13.85 -7.12
N ASP A 43 -24.44 -13.65 -8.43
CA ASP A 43 -24.46 -14.73 -9.41
C ASP A 43 -23.29 -15.69 -9.12
N ALA A 44 -23.50 -16.98 -9.39
CA ALA A 44 -22.41 -17.96 -9.33
C ALA A 44 -21.20 -17.47 -10.15
N MET A 45 -19.98 -17.72 -9.68
CA MET A 45 -18.77 -17.29 -10.39
C MET A 45 -18.77 -17.81 -11.83
N GLN A 46 -18.94 -16.91 -12.80
CA GLN A 46 -18.93 -17.23 -14.22
C GLN A 46 -17.55 -16.94 -14.84
N PRO A 47 -16.98 -17.86 -15.63
CA PRO A 47 -15.79 -17.59 -16.43
C PRO A 47 -15.96 -16.31 -17.27
N GLY A 48 -14.94 -15.45 -17.26
CA GLY A 48 -14.96 -14.17 -17.97
C GLY A 48 -15.67 -13.02 -17.24
N ASN A 49 -16.38 -13.28 -16.14
CA ASN A 49 -17.08 -12.24 -15.37
C ASN A 49 -16.93 -12.36 -13.84
N ILE A 50 -15.90 -13.08 -13.37
CA ILE A 50 -15.73 -13.45 -11.96
C ILE A 50 -15.74 -12.26 -10.98
N TYR A 51 -15.27 -11.08 -11.39
CA TYR A 51 -15.29 -9.90 -10.54
C TYR A 51 -16.69 -9.28 -10.48
N ARG A 52 -17.39 -9.14 -11.62
CA ARG A 52 -18.71 -8.49 -11.59
C ARG A 52 -19.77 -9.39 -10.94
N SER A 53 -19.61 -10.72 -10.97
CA SER A 53 -20.51 -11.63 -10.26
C SER A 53 -20.51 -11.43 -8.74
N ILE A 54 -19.47 -10.81 -8.18
CA ILE A 54 -19.38 -10.42 -6.77
C ILE A 54 -19.47 -8.89 -6.56
N GLY A 55 -19.98 -8.14 -7.55
CA GLY A 55 -20.16 -6.69 -7.47
C GLY A 55 -18.89 -5.85 -7.68
N VAL A 56 -17.76 -6.47 -8.06
CA VAL A 56 -16.50 -5.77 -8.32
C VAL A 56 -16.37 -5.44 -9.81
N ARG A 57 -16.18 -4.16 -10.12
CA ARG A 57 -15.94 -3.70 -11.51
C ARG A 57 -14.43 -3.62 -11.79
N PRO A 58 -13.91 -4.35 -12.80
CA PRO A 58 -12.50 -4.24 -13.22
C PRO A 58 -12.11 -2.81 -13.60
N VAL A 59 -10.80 -2.53 -13.55
CA VAL A 59 -10.21 -1.25 -13.94
C VAL A 59 -9.09 -1.46 -14.94
N ILE A 60 -8.89 -0.48 -15.82
CA ILE A 60 -7.67 -0.34 -16.62
C ILE A 60 -6.62 0.38 -15.76
N ASN A 61 -5.47 -0.26 -15.58
CA ASN A 61 -4.38 0.27 -14.76
C ASN A 61 -3.42 1.14 -15.60
N ALA A 62 -3.70 2.44 -15.62
CA ALA A 62 -2.83 3.47 -16.18
C ALA A 62 -2.01 4.18 -15.09
N ARG A 63 -1.89 3.57 -13.90
CA ARG A 63 -1.28 4.16 -12.70
C ARG A 63 0.10 3.58 -12.37
N GLY A 64 0.27 2.28 -12.54
CA GLY A 64 1.49 1.57 -12.13
C GLY A 64 1.22 0.46 -11.11
N THR A 65 2.25 0.05 -10.38
CA THR A 65 2.27 -1.20 -9.59
C THR A 65 1.71 -1.06 -8.17
N PHE A 66 0.59 -0.34 -8.02
CA PHE A 66 -0.03 -0.09 -6.71
C PHE A 66 -0.87 -1.29 -6.25
N THR A 67 -0.69 -1.72 -5.00
CA THR A 67 -1.35 -2.89 -4.42
C THR A 67 -2.88 -2.77 -4.40
N ILE A 68 -3.43 -1.58 -4.10
CA ILE A 68 -4.88 -1.33 -4.04
C ILE A 68 -5.59 -1.60 -5.40
N ILE A 69 -4.84 -1.59 -6.50
CA ILE A 69 -5.32 -1.92 -7.86
C ILE A 69 -4.59 -3.15 -8.42
N THR A 70 -4.20 -4.07 -7.53
CA THR A 70 -3.66 -5.41 -7.82
C THR A 70 -2.31 -5.46 -8.53
N GLY A 71 -1.52 -4.38 -8.50
CA GLY A 71 -0.16 -4.36 -9.05
C GLY A 71 -0.11 -4.69 -10.54
N SER A 72 0.46 -5.84 -10.89
CA SER A 72 0.69 -6.24 -12.29
C SER A 72 -0.14 -7.42 -12.77
N THR A 73 -0.40 -7.44 -14.07
CA THR A 73 -0.90 -8.65 -14.74
C THR A 73 0.25 -9.60 -15.02
N THR A 74 0.12 -10.83 -14.51
CA THR A 74 1.09 -11.89 -14.74
C THR A 74 1.24 -12.22 -16.22
N LEU A 75 2.46 -12.57 -16.63
CA LEU A 75 2.74 -13.04 -17.98
C LEU A 75 1.98 -14.34 -18.29
N PRO A 76 1.67 -14.63 -19.57
CA PRO A 76 1.05 -15.90 -19.96
C PRO A 76 1.81 -17.14 -19.44
N GLU A 77 3.14 -17.12 -19.51
CA GLU A 77 4.01 -18.20 -19.05
C GLU A 77 3.93 -18.39 -17.54
N VAL A 78 3.79 -17.28 -16.79
CA VAL A 78 3.61 -17.31 -15.34
C VAL A 78 2.28 -17.96 -14.99
N LYS A 79 1.20 -17.60 -15.69
CA LYS A 79 -0.12 -18.22 -15.49
C LYS A 79 -0.08 -19.71 -15.81
N SER A 80 0.57 -20.09 -16.91
CA SER A 80 0.75 -21.49 -17.30
C SER A 80 1.52 -22.28 -16.24
N ALA A 81 2.63 -21.72 -15.73
CA ALA A 81 3.43 -22.37 -14.71
C ALA A 81 2.66 -22.55 -13.38
N MET A 82 1.89 -21.55 -12.97
CA MET A 82 1.04 -21.65 -11.78
C MET A 82 -0.05 -22.72 -11.95
N GLU A 83 -0.71 -22.75 -13.10
CA GLU A 83 -1.75 -23.73 -13.43
C GLU A 83 -1.19 -25.15 -13.45
N GLU A 84 -0.03 -25.36 -14.07
CA GLU A 84 0.64 -26.66 -14.11
C GLU A 84 1.09 -27.10 -12.71
N ALA A 85 1.74 -26.20 -11.96
CA ALA A 85 2.17 -26.47 -10.59
C ALA A 85 0.99 -26.90 -9.70
N SER A 86 -0.21 -26.34 -9.91
CA SER A 86 -1.41 -26.65 -9.13
C SER A 86 -1.85 -28.12 -9.20
N ARG A 87 -1.41 -28.86 -10.22
CA ARG A 87 -1.87 -30.23 -10.54
C ARG A 87 -1.05 -31.34 -9.90
N SER A 88 0.07 -31.01 -9.25
CA SER A 88 0.99 -31.98 -8.65
C SER A 88 1.31 -31.65 -7.19
N PHE A 89 1.58 -32.69 -6.40
CA PHE A 89 2.17 -32.57 -5.07
C PHE A 89 3.69 -32.72 -5.17
N VAL A 90 4.44 -31.90 -4.44
CA VAL A 90 5.91 -31.95 -4.36
C VAL A 90 6.36 -31.68 -2.94
N ASN A 91 7.56 -32.14 -2.58
CA ASN A 91 8.22 -31.70 -1.37
C ASN A 91 8.72 -30.26 -1.56
N MET A 92 8.39 -29.36 -0.63
CA MET A 92 8.76 -27.94 -0.73
C MET A 92 10.26 -27.69 -0.62
N ASP A 93 11.01 -28.52 0.12
CA ASP A 93 12.47 -28.39 0.21
C ASP A 93 13.14 -28.84 -1.08
N GLU A 94 12.67 -29.94 -1.68
CA GLU A 94 13.14 -30.38 -3.00
C GLU A 94 12.82 -29.34 -4.09
N LEU A 95 11.61 -28.78 -4.04
CA LEU A 95 11.20 -27.70 -4.94
C LEU A 95 12.10 -26.48 -4.77
N MET A 96 12.30 -25.99 -3.54
CA MET A 96 13.09 -24.78 -3.31
C MET A 96 14.58 -25.00 -3.59
N GLU A 97 15.11 -26.22 -3.37
CA GLU A 97 16.46 -26.58 -3.78
C GLU A 97 16.64 -26.50 -5.31
N GLY A 98 15.68 -27.03 -6.08
CA GLY A 98 15.68 -26.95 -7.54
C GLY A 98 15.53 -25.51 -8.05
N VAL A 99 14.57 -24.77 -7.49
CA VAL A 99 14.33 -23.36 -7.82
C VAL A 99 15.55 -22.51 -7.46
N GLY A 100 16.17 -22.73 -6.30
CA GLY A 100 17.32 -21.96 -5.83
C GLY A 100 18.55 -22.14 -6.71
N LYS A 101 18.83 -23.37 -7.17
CA LYS A 101 19.86 -23.63 -8.19
C LYS A 101 19.58 -22.86 -9.47
N ARG A 102 18.35 -22.92 -9.95
CA ARG A 102 17.96 -22.24 -11.20
C ARG A 102 18.04 -20.72 -11.07
N LEU A 103 17.64 -20.16 -9.94
CA LEU A 103 17.77 -18.72 -9.68
C LEU A 103 19.23 -18.29 -9.60
N ALA A 104 20.10 -19.07 -8.96
CA ALA A 104 21.54 -18.82 -8.96
C ALA A 104 22.10 -18.83 -10.40
N GLU A 105 21.75 -19.86 -11.17
CA GLU A 105 22.11 -19.97 -12.58
C GLU A 105 21.64 -18.78 -13.40
N LEU A 106 20.48 -18.19 -13.15
CA LEU A 106 19.91 -17.09 -13.94
C LEU A 106 20.39 -15.71 -13.49
N SER A 107 20.67 -15.53 -12.19
CA SER A 107 21.01 -14.24 -11.60
C SER A 107 22.50 -13.98 -11.45
N GLY A 108 23.32 -15.03 -11.38
CA GLY A 108 24.72 -14.92 -10.99
C GLY A 108 24.92 -14.70 -9.48
N ALA A 109 23.87 -14.74 -8.67
CA ALA A 109 23.99 -14.86 -7.22
C ALA A 109 24.42 -16.28 -6.83
N GLU A 110 24.91 -16.47 -5.60
CA GLU A 110 25.27 -17.81 -5.11
C GLU A 110 24.05 -18.70 -4.88
N TRP A 111 22.91 -18.09 -4.50
CA TRP A 111 21.64 -18.77 -4.28
C TRP A 111 20.44 -17.82 -4.42
N GLY A 112 19.24 -18.39 -4.48
CA GLY A 112 18.00 -17.63 -4.46
C GLY A 112 16.82 -18.41 -3.89
N ILE A 113 15.81 -17.72 -3.38
CA ILE A 113 14.53 -18.30 -2.96
C ILE A 113 13.35 -17.41 -3.39
N VAL A 114 12.17 -18.04 -3.51
CA VAL A 114 10.91 -17.34 -3.69
C VAL A 114 10.15 -17.26 -2.35
N THR A 115 9.49 -16.14 -2.10
CA THR A 115 8.85 -15.80 -0.82
C THR A 115 7.46 -15.19 -1.05
N ALA A 116 6.66 -15.05 0.01
CA ALA A 116 5.32 -14.44 -0.06
C ALA A 116 5.40 -12.90 -0.09
N GLY A 117 5.93 -12.35 -1.18
CA GLY A 117 6.15 -10.92 -1.36
C GLY A 117 7.54 -10.47 -0.88
N CYS A 118 7.96 -9.28 -1.29
CA CYS A 118 9.28 -8.73 -0.91
C CYS A 118 9.41 -8.55 0.61
N CYS A 119 8.32 -8.17 1.30
CA CYS A 119 8.34 -8.07 2.76
C CYS A 119 8.65 -9.43 3.43
N ALA A 120 8.14 -10.55 2.91
CA ALA A 120 8.50 -11.87 3.43
C ALA A 120 9.98 -12.19 3.18
N ALA A 121 10.54 -11.82 2.02
CA ALA A 121 11.98 -11.92 1.77
C ALA A 121 12.81 -11.14 2.80
N ILE A 122 12.42 -9.90 3.10
CA ILE A 122 13.08 -9.07 4.12
C ILE A 122 12.99 -9.72 5.51
N THR A 123 11.80 -10.20 5.90
CA THR A 123 11.60 -10.89 7.18
C THR A 123 12.41 -12.18 7.28
N HIS A 124 12.43 -13.01 6.24
CA HIS A 124 13.19 -14.27 6.24
C HIS A 124 14.70 -14.03 6.30
N PHE A 125 15.20 -13.03 5.57
CA PHE A 125 16.61 -12.65 5.65
C PHE A 125 16.96 -12.11 7.04
N THR A 126 16.12 -11.25 7.61
CA THR A 126 16.32 -10.74 8.99
C THR A 126 16.31 -11.88 10.01
N ALA A 127 15.43 -12.87 9.87
CA ALA A 127 15.43 -14.05 10.74
C ALA A 127 16.71 -14.88 10.61
N SER A 128 17.22 -15.02 9.37
CA SER A 128 18.49 -15.70 9.08
C SER A 128 19.68 -15.02 9.76
N THR A 129 19.74 -13.68 9.77
CA THR A 129 20.87 -12.95 10.38
C THR A 129 20.84 -12.95 11.91
N ILE A 130 19.66 -13.19 12.52
CA ILE A 130 19.48 -13.30 13.98
C ILE A 130 19.68 -14.74 14.46
N ALA A 131 18.94 -15.68 13.86
CA ALA A 131 18.82 -17.06 14.34
C ALA A 131 19.65 -18.07 13.53
N GLY A 132 19.99 -17.74 12.28
CA GLY A 132 20.56 -18.69 11.32
C GLY A 132 19.68 -19.92 11.18
N GLY A 133 20.31 -21.10 11.11
CA GLY A 133 19.63 -22.40 11.15
C GLY A 133 19.53 -23.03 12.54
N ASN A 134 19.71 -22.29 13.64
CA ASN A 134 19.64 -22.84 15.00
C ASN A 134 18.16 -22.92 15.48
N PRO A 135 17.58 -24.12 15.66
CA PRO A 135 16.16 -24.26 16.01
C PRO A 135 15.78 -23.59 17.34
N GLU A 136 16.64 -23.61 18.34
CA GLU A 136 16.37 -22.97 19.64
C GLU A 136 16.24 -21.45 19.49
N ARG A 137 17.11 -20.83 18.68
CA ARG A 137 17.02 -19.39 18.39
C ARG A 137 15.78 -19.08 17.56
N MET A 138 15.48 -19.90 16.56
CA MET A 138 14.32 -19.73 15.69
C MET A 138 13.00 -19.77 16.46
N GLN A 139 12.84 -20.70 17.43
CA GLN A 139 11.64 -20.80 18.26
C GLN A 139 11.46 -19.62 19.23
N ARG A 140 12.53 -18.87 19.51
CA ARG A 140 12.46 -17.70 20.41
C ARG A 140 11.97 -16.44 19.70
N LEU A 141 12.09 -16.34 18.38
CA LEU A 141 11.62 -15.16 17.64
C LEU A 141 10.12 -14.91 17.90
N PRO A 142 9.70 -13.66 18.18
CA PRO A 142 10.45 -12.40 18.10
C PRO A 142 11.13 -11.95 19.41
N ASN A 143 11.25 -12.79 20.44
CA ASN A 143 11.99 -12.44 21.66
C ASN A 143 13.49 -12.55 21.43
N LEU A 144 14.15 -11.38 21.31
CA LEU A 144 15.57 -11.28 21.00
C LEU A 144 16.50 -11.24 22.22
N SER A 145 16.03 -11.57 23.42
CA SER A 145 16.87 -11.52 24.63
C SER A 145 18.09 -12.44 24.50
N GLY A 146 19.31 -11.88 24.52
CA GLY A 146 20.55 -12.63 24.32
C GLY A 146 20.84 -13.00 22.86
N LEU A 147 20.10 -12.44 21.90
CA LEU A 147 20.36 -12.50 20.47
C LEU A 147 20.70 -11.10 19.94
N LYS A 148 21.16 -11.04 18.69
CA LYS A 148 21.30 -9.77 17.97
C LYS A 148 19.92 -9.13 17.80
N SER A 149 19.83 -7.82 18.01
CA SER A 149 18.55 -7.11 18.15
C SER A 149 18.48 -5.77 17.43
N GLU A 150 19.57 -5.34 16.79
CA GLU A 150 19.65 -4.03 16.13
C GLU A 150 19.84 -4.19 14.62
N VAL A 151 19.12 -3.40 13.83
CA VAL A 151 19.28 -3.28 12.39
C VAL A 151 19.60 -1.84 12.03
N ILE A 152 20.73 -1.62 11.38
CA ILE A 152 21.15 -0.29 10.94
C ILE A 152 20.40 0.07 9.66
N VAL A 153 19.91 1.30 9.56
CA VAL A 153 19.17 1.79 8.38
C VAL A 153 19.58 3.23 8.07
N PRO A 154 19.95 3.57 6.82
CA PRO A 154 20.15 4.95 6.42
C PRO A 154 18.84 5.74 6.54
N ALA A 155 18.89 6.99 6.97
CA ALA A 155 17.69 7.81 7.15
C ALA A 155 16.78 7.89 5.90
N TYR A 156 17.37 7.88 4.69
CA TYR A 156 16.60 7.88 3.44
C TYR A 156 15.88 6.55 3.14
N SER A 157 16.28 5.46 3.80
CA SER A 157 15.70 4.13 3.64
C SER A 157 14.51 3.87 4.58
N HIS A 158 14.38 4.67 5.65
CA HIS A 158 13.34 4.54 6.66
C HIS A 158 11.95 4.75 6.04
N ASN A 159 11.10 3.72 6.08
CA ASN A 159 9.79 3.75 5.42
C ASN A 159 8.76 2.79 6.06
N VAL A 160 7.53 2.75 5.53
CA VAL A 160 6.43 1.88 6.02
C VAL A 160 6.77 0.39 6.06
N TYR A 161 7.69 -0.09 5.23
CA TYR A 161 8.08 -1.50 5.13
C TYR A 161 9.09 -1.93 6.18
N ASP A 162 9.57 -1.01 7.01
CA ASP A 162 10.37 -1.30 8.22
C ASP A 162 9.68 -2.33 9.14
N HIS A 163 8.35 -2.42 9.07
CA HIS A 163 7.58 -3.48 9.74
C HIS A 163 8.09 -4.89 9.43
N ALA A 164 8.59 -5.16 8.21
CA ALA A 164 9.12 -6.47 7.83
C ALA A 164 10.35 -6.88 8.65
N VAL A 165 11.11 -5.90 9.12
CA VAL A 165 12.29 -6.07 9.98
C VAL A 165 11.88 -6.05 11.46
N ARG A 166 11.07 -5.05 11.84
CA ARG A 166 10.63 -4.82 13.23
C ARG A 166 9.75 -5.93 13.79
N MET A 167 8.99 -6.64 12.94
CA MET A 167 8.12 -7.74 13.40
C MET A 167 8.89 -8.90 14.05
N LEU A 168 10.21 -8.98 13.86
CA LEU A 168 11.09 -9.91 14.57
C LEU A 168 11.56 -9.41 15.94
N GLY A 169 11.08 -8.26 16.41
CA GLY A 169 11.47 -7.66 17.70
C GLY A 169 12.75 -6.83 17.63
N THR A 170 13.22 -6.51 16.43
CA THR A 170 14.43 -5.70 16.22
C THR A 170 14.16 -4.21 16.46
N LYS A 171 15.20 -3.50 16.88
CA LYS A 171 15.24 -2.03 16.93
C LYS A 171 15.99 -1.50 15.71
N LEU A 172 15.44 -0.48 15.07
CA LEU A 172 16.13 0.23 13.99
C LEU A 172 17.09 1.27 14.57
N ILE A 173 18.30 1.28 14.03
CA ILE A 173 19.34 2.27 14.33
C ILE A 173 19.52 3.14 13.09
N VAL A 174 18.91 4.32 13.12
CA VAL A 174 18.91 5.25 11.99
C VAL A 174 20.23 6.00 11.94
N VAL A 175 20.87 6.04 10.77
CA VAL A 175 22.15 6.75 10.56
C VAL A 175 21.98 7.84 9.50
N HIS A 176 22.58 9.00 9.74
CA HIS A 176 22.45 10.18 8.87
C HIS A 176 23.70 10.45 8.04
N ASP A 177 24.86 10.01 8.52
CA ASP A 177 26.14 10.15 7.82
C ASP A 177 27.09 8.97 8.07
N ARG A 178 28.31 9.09 7.53
CA ARG A 178 29.32 8.03 7.63
C ARG A 178 29.86 7.84 9.06
N ALA A 179 29.92 8.89 9.86
CA ALA A 179 30.38 8.78 11.25
C ALA A 179 29.32 8.04 12.08
N ASP A 180 28.04 8.36 11.89
CA ASP A 180 26.93 7.62 12.50
C ASP A 180 26.99 6.13 12.11
N LEU A 181 27.18 5.85 10.81
CA LEU A 181 27.29 4.48 10.31
C LEU A 181 28.41 3.70 11.00
N GLU A 182 29.62 4.26 11.08
CA GLU A 182 30.76 3.57 11.70
C GLU A 182 30.55 3.36 13.20
N GLY A 183 29.92 4.31 13.90
CA GLY A 183 29.59 4.22 15.32
C GLY A 183 28.42 3.30 15.66
N ALA A 184 27.52 3.02 14.71
CA ALA A 184 26.33 2.21 14.94
C ALA A 184 26.60 0.70 15.08
N PHE A 185 27.70 0.18 14.51
CA PHE A 185 28.04 -1.24 14.58
C PHE A 185 28.49 -1.67 15.98
N ASN A 186 27.81 -2.66 16.55
CA ASN A 186 28.13 -3.27 17.85
C ASN A 186 27.74 -4.76 17.89
N GLU A 187 27.91 -5.43 19.04
CA GLU A 187 27.63 -6.86 19.17
C GLU A 187 26.15 -7.25 18.94
N ARG A 188 25.23 -6.29 19.08
CA ARG A 188 23.78 -6.48 18.86
C ARG A 188 23.37 -6.29 17.40
N THR A 189 24.25 -5.81 16.53
CA THR A 189 23.94 -5.56 15.12
C THR A 189 23.74 -6.87 14.34
N ALA A 190 22.51 -7.12 13.90
CA ALA A 190 22.10 -8.25 13.07
C ALA A 190 22.47 -8.06 11.60
N MET A 191 22.14 -6.90 11.04
CA MET A 191 22.33 -6.58 9.62
C MET A 191 22.21 -5.08 9.37
N VAL A 192 22.53 -4.66 8.15
CA VAL A 192 22.14 -3.36 7.59
C VAL A 192 21.01 -3.56 6.58
N TYR A 193 20.00 -2.69 6.64
CA TYR A 193 18.86 -2.65 5.72
C TYR A 193 18.90 -1.37 4.89
N ILE A 194 18.82 -1.50 3.57
CA ILE A 194 18.85 -0.39 2.62
C ILE A 194 17.64 -0.50 1.71
N LEU A 195 16.89 0.58 1.55
CA LEU A 195 15.92 0.73 0.46
C LEU A 195 16.68 1.20 -0.78
N ALA A 196 16.63 0.42 -1.86
CA ALA A 196 17.22 0.83 -3.13
C ALA A 196 16.51 2.08 -3.68
N GLY A 197 17.27 2.97 -4.33
CA GLY A 197 16.74 4.20 -4.89
C GLY A 197 17.83 5.24 -5.17
N PRO A 198 17.46 6.51 -5.38
CA PRO A 198 18.40 7.56 -5.80
C PRO A 198 19.56 7.84 -4.83
N GLY A 199 19.44 7.45 -3.55
CA GLY A 199 20.50 7.61 -2.54
C GLY A 199 21.62 6.56 -2.63
N ASP A 200 21.48 5.56 -3.50
CA ASP A 200 22.31 4.35 -3.45
C ASP A 200 23.77 4.53 -3.94
N ASP A 201 24.08 5.65 -4.59
CA ASP A 201 25.44 6.02 -5.01
C ASP A 201 26.11 7.02 -4.04
N GLY A 202 25.44 7.39 -2.94
CA GLY A 202 25.91 8.39 -1.98
C GLY A 202 26.89 7.84 -0.92
N PRO A 203 27.28 8.67 0.07
CA PRO A 203 28.15 8.27 1.18
C PRO A 203 27.53 7.21 2.11
N LEU A 204 26.20 7.04 2.05
CA LEU A 204 25.44 5.96 2.68
C LEU A 204 24.81 5.02 1.63
N GLY A 205 25.35 4.97 0.42
CA GLY A 205 24.91 4.05 -0.62
C GLY A 205 25.34 2.60 -0.37
N THR A 206 24.77 1.65 -1.11
CA THR A 206 25.02 0.20 -0.93
C THR A 206 26.50 -0.13 -0.93
N GLN A 207 27.30 0.44 -1.83
CA GLN A 207 28.73 0.16 -1.89
C GLN A 207 29.47 0.64 -0.63
N ALA A 208 29.28 1.91 -0.26
CA ALA A 208 29.94 2.51 0.91
C ALA A 208 29.56 1.77 2.21
N ILE A 209 28.29 1.42 2.37
CA ILE A 209 27.81 0.66 3.54
C ILE A 209 28.40 -0.73 3.55
N SER A 210 28.35 -1.44 2.42
CA SER A 210 28.84 -2.82 2.32
C SER A 210 30.35 -2.91 2.61
N GLU A 211 31.14 -1.90 2.25
CA GLU A 211 32.56 -1.82 2.61
C GLU A 211 32.79 -1.73 4.12
N VAL A 212 31.99 -0.94 4.84
CA VAL A 212 32.07 -0.85 6.31
C VAL A 212 31.56 -2.15 6.96
N ALA A 213 30.39 -2.63 6.54
CA ALA A 213 29.73 -3.80 7.12
C ALA A 213 30.58 -5.08 6.96
N ARG A 214 31.26 -5.25 5.82
CA ARG A 214 32.18 -6.36 5.57
C ARG A 214 33.33 -6.41 6.58
N ARG A 215 33.93 -5.26 6.91
CA ARG A 215 34.99 -5.18 7.95
C ARG A 215 34.49 -5.55 9.35
N LYS A 216 33.17 -5.48 9.57
CA LYS A 216 32.49 -5.81 10.83
C LYS A 216 31.82 -7.19 10.82
N ASN A 217 31.89 -7.92 9.70
CA ASN A 217 31.20 -9.20 9.49
C ASN A 217 29.68 -9.10 9.74
N VAL A 218 29.05 -8.04 9.23
CA VAL A 218 27.61 -7.79 9.31
C VAL A 218 27.00 -7.86 7.90
N PRO A 219 25.97 -8.70 7.66
CA PRO A 219 25.30 -8.78 6.36
C PRO A 219 24.55 -7.51 5.98
N VAL A 220 24.45 -7.25 4.67
CA VAL A 220 23.67 -6.14 4.11
C VAL A 220 22.55 -6.67 3.22
N LEU A 221 21.32 -6.22 3.47
CA LEU A 221 20.17 -6.47 2.61
C LEU A 221 19.76 -5.19 1.88
N VAL A 222 19.60 -5.30 0.56
CA VAL A 222 18.99 -4.27 -0.25
C VAL A 222 17.54 -4.65 -0.60
N ASP A 223 16.58 -3.84 -0.16
CA ASP A 223 15.20 -3.88 -0.65
C ASP A 223 15.09 -3.15 -1.98
N ALA A 224 15.11 -3.92 -3.07
CA ALA A 224 14.91 -3.47 -4.44
C ALA A 224 13.47 -3.75 -4.91
N ALA A 225 12.49 -3.77 -4.00
CA ALA A 225 11.10 -4.15 -4.30
C ALA A 225 10.50 -3.41 -5.49
N ALA A 226 10.84 -2.14 -5.69
CA ALA A 226 10.30 -1.29 -6.75
C ALA A 226 11.20 -1.17 -7.98
N GLU A 227 12.37 -1.80 -7.99
CA GLU A 227 13.32 -1.68 -9.08
C GLU A 227 13.09 -2.70 -10.19
N ILE A 228 13.62 -2.40 -11.38
CA ILE A 228 13.77 -3.42 -12.42
C ILE A 228 14.74 -4.52 -11.96
N LEU A 229 14.46 -5.75 -12.37
CA LEU A 229 15.30 -6.89 -12.01
C LEU A 229 16.64 -6.82 -12.75
N THR A 230 17.75 -6.85 -12.01
CA THR A 230 19.10 -6.93 -12.59
C THR A 230 19.67 -8.33 -12.36
N LEU A 231 20.28 -8.91 -13.38
CA LEU A 231 20.79 -10.28 -13.38
C LEU A 231 22.11 -10.34 -14.16
N LYS A 232 23.00 -11.25 -13.74
CA LYS A 232 24.26 -11.61 -14.41
C LYS A 232 25.08 -10.43 -14.92
N PRO A 233 25.67 -9.64 -14.02
CA PRO A 233 25.56 -9.73 -12.57
C PRO A 233 24.43 -8.83 -12.00
N ASN A 234 23.93 -9.16 -10.81
CA ASN A 234 23.02 -8.28 -10.09
C ASN A 234 23.78 -7.06 -9.52
N VAL A 235 23.30 -5.85 -9.80
CA VAL A 235 24.02 -4.60 -9.48
C VAL A 235 24.25 -4.41 -7.98
N HIS A 236 23.29 -4.81 -7.14
CA HIS A 236 23.37 -4.63 -5.69
C HIS A 236 24.35 -5.61 -5.06
N LEU A 237 24.38 -6.85 -5.56
CA LEU A 237 25.38 -7.84 -5.17
C LEU A 237 26.79 -7.41 -5.62
N GLN A 238 26.93 -6.81 -6.80
CA GLN A 238 28.23 -6.25 -7.24
C GLN A 238 28.71 -5.10 -6.36
N ARG A 239 27.79 -4.27 -5.87
CA ARG A 239 28.07 -3.21 -4.89
C ARG A 239 28.41 -3.78 -3.51
N GLY A 240 28.31 -5.09 -3.32
CA GLY A 240 28.80 -5.79 -2.14
C GLY A 240 27.73 -6.16 -1.13
N ALA A 241 26.44 -5.98 -1.45
CA ALA A 241 25.35 -6.46 -0.60
C ALA A 241 25.39 -7.98 -0.45
N SER A 242 25.03 -8.48 0.73
CA SER A 242 24.93 -9.92 1.00
C SER A 242 23.69 -10.54 0.37
N ALA A 243 22.61 -9.76 0.27
CA ALA A 243 21.40 -10.16 -0.41
C ALA A 243 20.63 -8.96 -0.98
N VAL A 244 19.76 -9.25 -1.93
CA VAL A 244 18.82 -8.31 -2.54
C VAL A 244 17.44 -8.94 -2.66
N ALA A 245 16.41 -8.16 -2.31
CA ALA A 245 15.01 -8.58 -2.37
C ALA A 245 14.26 -7.81 -3.46
N TYR A 246 13.39 -8.49 -4.22
CA TYR A 246 12.54 -7.90 -5.26
C TYR A 246 11.07 -8.30 -5.08
N SER A 247 10.16 -7.43 -5.54
CA SER A 247 8.73 -7.74 -5.61
C SER A 247 8.38 -8.39 -6.94
N GLY A 248 7.72 -9.54 -6.90
CA GLY A 248 7.32 -10.29 -8.10
C GLY A 248 6.23 -9.58 -8.90
N GLY A 249 5.19 -9.14 -8.21
CA GLY A 249 4.02 -8.45 -8.77
C GLY A 249 4.23 -7.02 -9.28
N LYS A 250 5.49 -6.57 -9.44
CA LYS A 250 5.80 -5.24 -9.97
C LYS A 250 6.45 -5.36 -11.35
N CYS A 251 7.72 -5.01 -11.46
CA CYS A 251 8.40 -4.98 -12.74
C CYS A 251 8.54 -6.37 -13.38
N ILE A 252 8.75 -7.39 -12.55
CA ILE A 252 8.97 -8.75 -13.03
C ILE A 252 7.71 -9.34 -13.68
N ARG A 253 6.52 -8.82 -13.34
CA ARG A 253 5.21 -9.34 -13.77
C ARG A 253 5.03 -10.82 -13.40
N GLY A 254 5.60 -11.21 -12.26
CA GLY A 254 5.34 -12.48 -11.60
C GLY A 254 4.09 -12.42 -10.72
N PRO A 255 3.80 -13.48 -9.95
CA PRO A 255 2.63 -13.51 -9.08
C PRO A 255 2.60 -12.31 -8.13
N GLN A 256 1.41 -11.71 -7.95
CA GLN A 256 1.28 -10.44 -7.24
C GLN A 256 1.79 -10.51 -5.80
N ALA A 257 1.52 -11.62 -5.12
CA ALA A 257 1.91 -11.86 -3.73
C ALA A 257 3.23 -12.65 -3.58
N ALA A 258 4.10 -12.64 -4.60
CA ALA A 258 5.41 -13.28 -4.56
C ALA A 258 6.56 -12.26 -4.47
N GLY A 259 7.67 -12.70 -3.89
CA GLY A 259 8.93 -11.95 -3.78
C GLY A 259 10.11 -12.86 -4.10
N LEU A 260 11.23 -12.25 -4.46
CA LEU A 260 12.47 -12.93 -4.82
C LEU A 260 13.58 -12.45 -3.89
N LEU A 261 14.33 -13.38 -3.30
CA LEU A 261 15.52 -13.08 -2.51
C LEU A 261 16.73 -13.77 -3.15
N LEU A 262 17.76 -13.00 -3.50
CA LEU A 262 18.99 -13.48 -4.14
C LEU A 262 20.20 -13.05 -3.31
N GLY A 263 21.23 -13.89 -3.19
CA GLY A 263 22.44 -13.50 -2.44
C GLY A 263 23.36 -14.64 -2.07
N GLU A 264 24.12 -14.43 -0.99
CA GLU A 264 25.06 -15.38 -0.39
C GLU A 264 24.36 -16.67 0.06
N LYS A 265 24.88 -17.83 -0.34
CA LYS A 265 24.15 -19.10 -0.23
C LYS A 265 23.77 -19.46 1.21
N SER A 266 24.68 -19.30 2.15
CA SER A 266 24.44 -19.65 3.56
C SER A 266 23.33 -18.80 4.19
N LEU A 267 23.30 -17.50 3.91
CA LEU A 267 22.28 -16.58 4.40
C LEU A 267 20.92 -16.86 3.78
N ILE A 268 20.87 -17.13 2.47
CA ILE A 268 19.62 -17.43 1.78
C ILE A 268 19.06 -18.80 2.19
N GLN A 269 19.89 -19.82 2.38
CA GLN A 269 19.44 -21.12 2.91
C GLN A 269 18.96 -21.00 4.36
N GLY A 270 19.62 -20.18 5.19
CA GLY A 270 19.12 -19.85 6.52
C GLY A 270 17.77 -19.13 6.49
N ALA A 271 17.54 -18.25 5.49
CA ALA A 271 16.26 -17.60 5.28
C ALA A 271 15.16 -18.61 4.91
N TRP A 272 15.47 -19.61 4.09
CA TRP A 272 14.53 -20.69 3.75
C TRP A 272 14.16 -21.57 4.96
N ILE A 273 15.14 -21.94 5.78
CA ILE A 273 14.92 -22.71 7.01
C ILE A 273 14.04 -21.92 8.00
N ASN A 274 14.10 -20.59 7.98
CA ASN A 274 13.21 -19.71 8.74
C ASN A 274 11.84 -19.45 8.06
N SER A 275 11.64 -19.95 6.83
CA SER A 275 10.41 -19.81 6.04
C SER A 275 9.50 -21.03 6.18
N ALA A 276 8.29 -20.94 5.62
CA ALA A 276 7.41 -22.09 5.46
C ALA A 276 8.00 -23.06 4.41
N PRO A 277 7.91 -24.39 4.60
CA PRO A 277 6.97 -25.10 5.48
C PRO A 277 7.43 -25.28 6.93
N HIS A 278 8.67 -24.92 7.26
CA HIS A 278 9.24 -25.09 8.59
C HIS A 278 8.44 -24.35 9.66
N HIS A 279 8.35 -24.91 10.86
CA HIS A 279 7.64 -24.32 12.01
C HIS A 279 8.48 -23.21 12.68
N ALA A 280 8.92 -22.23 11.90
CA ALA A 280 9.63 -21.04 12.35
C ALA A 280 8.74 -19.78 12.21
N PHE A 281 9.25 -18.61 12.61
CA PHE A 281 8.49 -17.34 12.53
C PHE A 281 7.91 -17.09 11.13
N GLY A 282 8.69 -17.37 10.08
CA GLY A 282 8.30 -17.16 8.69
C GLY A 282 7.17 -18.08 8.20
N ARG A 283 6.70 -19.05 8.99
CA ARG A 283 5.52 -19.86 8.68
C ARG A 283 4.27 -19.01 8.47
N SER A 284 4.20 -17.86 9.14
CA SER A 284 3.11 -16.88 9.07
C SER A 284 3.02 -16.14 7.73
N VAL A 285 4.11 -16.11 6.94
CA VAL A 285 4.20 -15.48 5.62
C VAL A 285 4.50 -16.52 4.53
N LYS A 286 3.68 -17.57 4.51
CA LYS A 286 3.83 -18.75 3.64
C LYS A 286 3.66 -18.41 2.15
N VAL A 287 4.57 -18.90 1.31
CA VAL A 287 4.41 -18.97 -0.16
C VAL A 287 3.90 -20.34 -0.63
N GLY A 288 3.05 -20.37 -1.65
CA GLY A 288 2.56 -21.60 -2.28
C GLY A 288 3.47 -22.10 -3.41
N LYS A 289 3.33 -23.37 -3.82
CA LYS A 289 4.13 -23.96 -4.90
C LYS A 289 3.81 -23.32 -6.25
N GLU A 290 2.57 -22.88 -6.42
CA GLU A 290 2.08 -22.16 -7.58
C GLU A 290 2.81 -20.82 -7.71
N GLU A 291 2.88 -20.02 -6.64
CA GLU A 291 3.65 -18.77 -6.65
C GLU A 291 5.15 -19.01 -6.84
N VAL A 292 5.72 -20.05 -6.22
CA VAL A 292 7.13 -20.42 -6.41
C VAL A 292 7.44 -20.67 -7.90
N MET A 293 6.64 -21.52 -8.55
CA MET A 293 6.84 -21.84 -9.97
C MET A 293 6.49 -20.68 -10.90
N GLY A 294 5.44 -19.93 -10.60
CA GLY A 294 5.09 -18.72 -11.35
C GLY A 294 6.20 -17.66 -11.28
N MET A 295 6.83 -17.51 -10.10
CA MET A 295 7.91 -16.55 -9.93
C MET A 295 9.19 -16.98 -10.65
N LEU A 296 9.52 -18.28 -10.63
CA LEU A 296 10.62 -18.83 -11.43
C LEU A 296 10.41 -18.58 -12.92
N ALA A 297 9.21 -18.87 -13.44
CA ALA A 297 8.86 -18.60 -14.83
C ALA A 297 8.98 -17.10 -15.19
N ALA A 298 8.62 -16.20 -14.27
CA ALA A 298 8.75 -14.77 -14.48
C ALA A 298 10.22 -14.32 -14.60
N VAL A 299 11.13 -14.90 -13.78
CA VAL A 299 12.57 -14.64 -13.87
C VAL A 299 13.15 -15.22 -15.17
N GLU A 300 12.72 -16.41 -15.60
CA GLU A 300 13.14 -16.97 -16.89
C GLU A 300 12.67 -16.13 -18.07
N MET A 301 11.45 -15.59 -18.01
CA MET A 301 10.96 -14.69 -19.04
C MET A 301 11.66 -13.34 -19.02
N TRP A 302 12.11 -12.85 -17.86
CA TRP A 302 12.89 -11.61 -17.78
C TRP A 302 14.14 -11.66 -18.66
N VAL A 303 14.81 -12.81 -18.76
CA VAL A 303 16.01 -12.95 -19.62
C VAL A 303 15.68 -13.18 -21.10
N LYS A 304 14.44 -13.57 -21.44
CA LYS A 304 14.00 -13.87 -22.81
C LYS A 304 13.27 -12.69 -23.49
N ARG A 305 12.60 -11.85 -22.71
CA ARG A 305 11.79 -10.73 -23.20
C ARG A 305 12.67 -9.66 -23.86
N ASP A 306 12.17 -9.10 -24.97
CA ASP A 306 12.80 -7.95 -25.60
C ASP A 306 12.35 -6.65 -24.91
N HIS A 307 13.08 -6.28 -23.86
CA HIS A 307 12.80 -5.07 -23.08
C HIS A 307 12.86 -3.78 -23.93
N LYS A 308 13.64 -3.76 -25.03
CA LYS A 308 13.71 -2.59 -25.92
C LYS A 308 12.45 -2.49 -26.78
N ALA A 309 11.96 -3.61 -27.30
CA ALA A 309 10.70 -3.65 -28.03
C ALA A 309 9.52 -3.28 -27.11
N GLU A 310 9.49 -3.79 -25.88
CA GLU A 310 8.48 -3.40 -24.89
C GLU A 310 8.50 -1.91 -24.59
N TRP A 311 9.70 -1.33 -24.42
CA TRP A 311 9.84 0.11 -24.22
C TRP A 311 9.27 0.92 -25.39
N LYS A 312 9.64 0.54 -26.63
CA LYS A 312 9.12 1.20 -27.84
C LYS A 312 7.61 1.07 -27.95
N GLN A 313 7.05 -0.08 -27.55
CA GLN A 313 5.61 -0.30 -27.51
C GLN A 313 4.94 0.64 -26.51
N TRP A 314 5.50 0.79 -25.31
CA TRP A 314 4.99 1.75 -24.31
C TRP A 314 5.02 3.18 -24.81
N GLU A 315 6.11 3.61 -25.44
CA GLU A 315 6.21 4.94 -26.05
C GLU A 315 5.16 5.14 -27.15
N GLY A 316 4.94 4.13 -28.01
CA GLY A 316 3.90 4.15 -29.03
C GLY A 316 2.48 4.26 -28.46
N TRP A 317 2.19 3.54 -27.37
CA TRP A 317 0.91 3.66 -26.66
C TRP A 317 0.70 5.07 -26.08
N LEU A 318 1.73 5.63 -25.45
CA LEU A 318 1.67 6.99 -24.91
C LEU A 318 1.52 8.04 -26.02
N ASP A 319 2.19 7.86 -27.16
CA ASP A 319 2.06 8.76 -28.32
C ASP A 319 0.65 8.72 -28.92
N GLN A 320 0.03 7.54 -29.00
CA GLN A 320 -1.35 7.42 -29.45
C GLN A 320 -2.33 8.18 -28.53
N ILE A 321 -2.17 8.04 -27.21
CA ILE A 321 -2.96 8.78 -26.22
C ILE A 321 -2.72 10.28 -26.38
N ALA A 322 -1.46 10.70 -26.50
CA ALA A 322 -1.07 12.09 -26.67
C ALA A 322 -1.71 12.71 -27.93
N THR A 323 -1.64 12.02 -29.05
CA THR A 323 -2.23 12.43 -30.33
C THR A 323 -3.75 12.57 -30.21
N SER A 324 -4.41 11.68 -29.46
CA SER A 324 -5.85 11.74 -29.24
C SER A 324 -6.27 13.00 -28.47
N VAL A 325 -5.65 13.25 -27.32
CA VAL A 325 -6.06 14.34 -26.43
C VAL A 325 -5.66 15.73 -26.93
N LYS A 326 -4.59 15.85 -27.72
CA LYS A 326 -4.16 17.13 -28.34
C LYS A 326 -5.18 17.71 -29.33
N ARG A 327 -6.19 16.95 -29.73
CA ARG A 327 -7.31 17.46 -30.54
C ARG A 327 -8.25 18.38 -29.75
N VAL A 328 -8.16 18.38 -28.42
CA VAL A 328 -8.94 19.27 -27.55
C VAL A 328 -8.18 20.59 -27.41
N ASP A 329 -8.85 21.71 -27.69
CA ASP A 329 -8.24 23.04 -27.58
C ASP A 329 -7.76 23.32 -26.14
N GLY A 330 -6.58 23.91 -26.01
CA GLY A 330 -5.94 24.17 -24.71
C GLY A 330 -5.31 22.97 -23.99
N VAL A 331 -5.37 21.75 -24.54
CA VAL A 331 -4.69 20.57 -23.99
C VAL A 331 -3.28 20.43 -24.57
N THR A 332 -2.29 20.26 -23.70
CA THR A 332 -0.90 19.96 -24.08
C THR A 332 -0.43 18.66 -23.46
N THR A 333 0.61 18.05 -24.03
CA THR A 333 1.19 16.82 -23.49
C THR A 333 2.72 16.83 -23.49
N GLN A 334 3.30 16.10 -22.55
CA GLN A 334 4.73 15.89 -22.42
C GLN A 334 5.01 14.42 -22.12
N LEU A 335 5.80 13.76 -22.98
CA LEU A 335 6.40 12.46 -22.65
C LEU A 335 7.58 12.70 -21.71
N ARG A 336 7.62 11.99 -20.58
CA ARG A 336 8.69 12.05 -19.59
C ARG A 336 9.40 10.72 -19.53
N GLN A 337 10.71 10.76 -19.74
CA GLN A 337 11.59 9.61 -19.51
C GLN A 337 11.94 9.53 -18.01
N PRO A 338 12.08 8.31 -17.44
CA PRO A 338 12.51 8.17 -16.06
C PRO A 338 13.97 8.59 -15.92
N SER A 339 14.38 8.81 -14.66
CA SER A 339 15.78 9.11 -14.32
C SER A 339 16.68 7.88 -14.59
N ALA A 340 17.99 7.99 -14.34
CA ALA A 340 18.91 6.86 -14.45
C ALA A 340 18.67 5.76 -13.39
N ASP A 341 17.91 6.05 -12.33
CA ASP A 341 17.60 5.10 -11.26
C ASP A 341 16.78 3.89 -11.76
N LEU A 342 16.82 2.81 -10.99
CA LEU A 342 16.18 1.54 -11.37
C LEU A 342 14.74 1.44 -10.86
N SER A 343 14.30 2.35 -9.99
CA SER A 343 13.00 2.31 -9.31
C SER A 343 11.87 2.76 -10.22
N ASN A 344 10.80 1.96 -10.27
CA ASN A 344 9.59 2.22 -11.04
C ASN A 344 9.89 2.68 -12.49
N ARG A 345 10.92 2.10 -13.11
CA ARG A 345 11.52 2.61 -14.34
C ARG A 345 10.61 2.40 -15.55
N THR A 346 9.89 3.45 -15.95
CA THR A 346 8.96 3.46 -17.08
C THR A 346 8.77 4.88 -17.63
N PRO A 347 8.52 5.08 -18.94
CA PRO A 347 8.12 6.39 -19.44
C PRO A 347 6.71 6.74 -18.94
N SER A 348 6.38 8.03 -18.92
CA SER A 348 5.03 8.49 -18.58
C SER A 348 4.59 9.64 -19.47
N LEU A 349 3.27 9.74 -19.70
CA LEU A 349 2.67 10.87 -20.38
C LEU A 349 2.04 11.80 -19.35
N VAL A 350 2.39 13.08 -19.38
CA VAL A 350 1.70 14.13 -18.63
C VAL A 350 0.83 14.92 -19.59
N ILE A 351 -0.45 15.07 -19.26
CA ILE A 351 -1.45 15.82 -20.03
C ILE A 351 -1.86 17.01 -19.17
N THR A 352 -1.77 18.23 -19.69
CA THR A 352 -2.03 19.46 -18.93
C THR A 352 -2.98 20.40 -19.67
N TRP A 353 -3.80 21.13 -18.91
CA TRP A 353 -4.73 22.13 -19.42
C TRP A 353 -5.09 23.14 -18.32
N ASP A 354 -5.74 24.23 -18.73
CA ASP A 354 -6.36 25.19 -17.81
C ASP A 354 -7.78 24.71 -17.45
N GLY A 355 -7.97 24.26 -16.21
CA GLY A 355 -9.24 23.73 -15.75
C GLY A 355 -10.37 24.77 -15.69
N ALA A 356 -10.04 26.06 -15.58
CA ALA A 356 -11.04 27.13 -15.61
C ALA A 356 -11.59 27.33 -17.03
N LYS A 357 -10.73 27.22 -18.05
CA LYS A 357 -11.13 27.31 -19.46
C LYS A 357 -11.84 26.06 -19.94
N LEU A 358 -11.31 24.89 -19.60
CA LEU A 358 -11.90 23.62 -20.05
C LEU A 358 -13.14 23.22 -19.26
N GLY A 359 -13.30 23.73 -18.03
CA GLY A 359 -14.45 23.44 -17.17
C GLY A 359 -14.32 22.17 -16.32
N ILE A 360 -13.18 21.50 -16.33
CA ILE A 360 -12.87 20.30 -15.53
C ILE A 360 -11.46 20.37 -14.97
N THR A 361 -11.27 19.93 -13.72
CA THR A 361 -9.94 19.79 -13.12
C THR A 361 -9.36 18.40 -13.33
N GLY A 362 -8.05 18.22 -13.13
CA GLY A 362 -7.45 16.90 -13.27
C GLY A 362 -7.93 15.89 -12.24
N GLN A 363 -8.20 16.31 -10.99
CA GLN A 363 -8.79 15.43 -9.97
C GLN A 363 -10.21 14.99 -10.33
N GLU A 364 -11.02 15.88 -10.88
CA GLU A 364 -12.37 15.56 -11.37
C GLU A 364 -12.32 14.63 -12.58
N ALA A 365 -11.40 14.87 -13.52
CA ALA A 365 -11.19 13.98 -14.66
C ALA A 365 -10.77 12.57 -14.20
N ALA A 366 -9.81 12.47 -13.28
CA ALA A 366 -9.38 11.20 -12.70
C ALA A 366 -10.53 10.46 -11.99
N LYS A 367 -11.33 11.18 -11.19
CA LYS A 367 -12.51 10.62 -10.53
C LYS A 367 -13.56 10.16 -11.54
N HIS A 368 -13.86 10.97 -12.55
CA HIS A 368 -14.83 10.62 -13.58
C HIS A 368 -14.42 9.35 -14.35
N LEU A 369 -13.14 9.24 -14.71
CA LEU A 369 -12.56 8.06 -15.35
C LEU A 369 -12.64 6.81 -14.45
N LEU A 370 -12.50 6.97 -13.13
CA LEU A 370 -12.60 5.86 -12.19
C LEU A 370 -14.06 5.42 -11.94
N ASP A 371 -14.99 6.36 -11.90
CA ASP A 371 -16.37 6.08 -11.47
C ASP A 371 -17.24 5.49 -12.59
N THR A 372 -16.88 5.77 -13.85
CA THR A 372 -17.68 5.40 -15.03
C THR A 372 -16.99 4.33 -15.90
N ASP A 373 -17.77 3.49 -16.59
CA ASP A 373 -17.26 2.37 -17.39
C ASP A 373 -16.86 2.80 -18.82
N PRO A 374 -15.74 2.30 -19.39
CA PRO A 374 -14.69 1.51 -18.74
C PRO A 374 -13.92 2.33 -17.72
N ARG A 375 -13.68 1.73 -16.54
CA ARG A 375 -13.01 2.39 -15.41
C ARG A 375 -11.51 2.48 -15.67
N ILE A 376 -10.93 3.66 -15.50
CA ILE A 376 -9.49 3.90 -15.69
C ILE A 376 -8.92 4.55 -14.43
N VAL A 377 -7.80 4.01 -13.94
CA VAL A 377 -7.03 4.61 -12.85
C VAL A 377 -5.78 5.25 -13.44
N VAL A 378 -5.70 6.58 -13.40
CA VAL A 378 -4.52 7.35 -13.88
C VAL A 378 -3.40 7.41 -12.83
N ALA A 379 -2.17 7.67 -13.29
CA ALA A 379 -0.96 7.71 -12.47
C ALA A 379 -0.92 8.89 -11.49
N GLY A 380 -1.36 10.04 -11.95
CA GLY A 380 -1.40 11.26 -11.16
C GLY A 380 -2.51 12.18 -11.66
N SER A 381 -2.94 13.07 -10.79
CA SER A 381 -3.88 14.13 -11.15
C SER A 381 -3.61 15.38 -10.31
N SER A 382 -3.83 16.55 -10.89
CA SER A 382 -3.72 17.84 -10.21
C SER A 382 -4.83 18.80 -10.65
N GLY A 383 -5.02 19.86 -9.90
CA GLY A 383 -6.12 20.80 -10.08
C GLY A 383 -7.30 20.48 -9.16
N VAL A 384 -7.82 21.50 -8.49
CA VAL A 384 -8.91 21.43 -7.52
C VAL A 384 -9.88 22.58 -7.77
N ARG A 385 -11.16 22.27 -7.96
CA ARG A 385 -12.19 23.28 -8.19
C ARG A 385 -12.33 24.21 -6.98
N GLY A 386 -12.35 25.52 -7.23
CA GLY A 386 -12.35 26.55 -6.18
C GLY A 386 -10.97 26.79 -5.53
N GLY A 387 -9.93 26.11 -6.00
CA GLY A 387 -8.53 26.30 -5.58
C GLY A 387 -7.62 26.48 -6.79
N ASN A 388 -6.54 25.71 -6.85
CA ASN A 388 -5.64 25.72 -8.00
C ASN A 388 -6.32 25.07 -9.22
N MET A 389 -6.66 25.84 -10.24
CA MET A 389 -7.30 25.33 -11.47
C MET A 389 -6.29 24.81 -12.52
N ALA A 390 -4.98 25.02 -12.33
CA ALA A 390 -3.97 24.43 -13.22
C ALA A 390 -4.03 22.90 -13.09
N SER A 391 -4.39 22.24 -14.19
CA SER A 391 -4.87 20.86 -14.15
C SER A 391 -3.99 19.94 -14.95
N SER A 392 -3.83 18.71 -14.45
CA SER A 392 -3.15 17.65 -15.17
C SER A 392 -3.66 16.28 -14.82
N VAL A 393 -3.46 15.32 -15.73
CA VAL A 393 -3.43 13.89 -15.42
C VAL A 393 -2.18 13.27 -16.02
N SER A 394 -1.69 12.18 -15.44
CA SER A 394 -0.60 11.40 -16.01
C SER A 394 -0.96 9.94 -16.24
N VAL A 395 -0.36 9.34 -17.26
CA VAL A 395 -0.54 7.94 -17.64
C VAL A 395 0.80 7.23 -17.61
N VAL A 396 0.84 6.07 -16.96
CA VAL A 396 1.96 5.13 -17.00
C VAL A 396 1.53 3.90 -17.81
N PRO A 397 2.29 3.51 -18.84
CA PRO A 397 1.89 2.45 -19.76
C PRO A 397 2.19 1.04 -19.23
N TYR A 398 3.00 0.95 -18.18
CA TYR A 398 3.63 -0.31 -17.80
C TYR A 398 2.66 -1.43 -17.40
N GLN A 399 1.51 -1.06 -16.84
CA GLN A 399 0.47 -2.01 -16.40
C GLN A 399 -0.72 -2.08 -17.37
N MET A 400 -0.65 -1.35 -18.48
CA MET A 400 -1.60 -1.48 -19.57
C MET A 400 -1.32 -2.76 -20.36
N THR A 401 -2.37 -3.33 -20.92
CA THR A 401 -2.35 -4.48 -21.81
C THR A 401 -2.71 -4.05 -23.24
N PRO A 402 -2.38 -4.83 -24.28
CA PRO A 402 -2.72 -4.47 -25.66
C PRO A 402 -4.22 -4.20 -25.82
N GLY A 403 -4.56 -3.01 -26.32
CA GLY A 403 -5.93 -2.51 -26.48
C GLY A 403 -6.32 -1.47 -25.42
N ASP A 404 -5.72 -1.49 -24.24
CA ASP A 404 -6.00 -0.50 -23.19
C ASP A 404 -5.62 0.91 -23.64
N GLU A 405 -4.57 1.07 -24.44
CA GLU A 405 -4.12 2.37 -24.95
C GLU A 405 -5.21 3.07 -25.77
N LYS A 406 -6.02 2.32 -26.52
CA LYS A 406 -7.15 2.85 -27.31
C LYS A 406 -8.26 3.32 -26.39
N VAL A 407 -8.64 2.48 -25.42
CA VAL A 407 -9.70 2.82 -24.45
C VAL A 407 -9.30 4.03 -23.63
N VAL A 408 -8.06 4.10 -23.16
CA VAL A 408 -7.53 5.25 -22.41
C VAL A 408 -7.52 6.52 -23.28
N ALA A 409 -7.06 6.43 -24.53
CA ALA A 409 -7.04 7.54 -25.48
C ALA A 409 -8.45 8.09 -25.75
N ASP A 410 -9.42 7.21 -26.01
CA ASP A 410 -10.80 7.58 -26.30
C ASP A 410 -11.50 8.18 -25.08
N ARG A 411 -11.31 7.58 -23.91
CA ARG A 411 -11.91 8.03 -22.65
C ARG A 411 -11.37 9.37 -22.17
N LEU A 412 -10.06 9.58 -22.25
CA LEU A 412 -9.46 10.87 -21.95
C LEU A 412 -9.93 11.94 -22.93
N TYR A 413 -9.93 11.65 -24.23
CA TYR A 413 -10.43 12.59 -25.23
C TYR A 413 -11.90 12.95 -25.00
N ALA A 414 -12.77 11.97 -24.76
CA ALA A 414 -14.19 12.21 -24.48
C ALA A 414 -14.38 13.06 -23.21
N THR A 415 -13.66 12.75 -22.14
CA THR A 415 -13.73 13.49 -20.86
C THR A 415 -13.27 14.94 -21.01
N LEU A 416 -12.22 15.19 -21.80
CA LEU A 416 -11.66 16.53 -21.97
C LEU A 416 -12.41 17.35 -23.03
N SER A 417 -12.90 16.72 -24.10
CA SER A 417 -13.64 17.41 -25.17
C SER A 417 -15.08 17.75 -24.78
N LYS A 418 -15.70 16.95 -23.90
CA LYS A 418 -17.07 17.14 -23.41
C LYS A 418 -17.12 16.87 -21.90
N PRO A 419 -16.50 17.75 -21.09
CA PRO A 419 -16.43 17.52 -19.66
C PRO A 419 -17.82 17.48 -19.03
N PRO A 420 -18.08 16.55 -18.10
CA PRO A 420 -19.30 16.59 -17.30
C PRO A 420 -19.34 17.88 -16.48
N LYS A 421 -20.55 18.35 -16.18
CA LYS A 421 -20.74 19.53 -15.34
C LYS A 421 -20.41 19.18 -13.89
N PHE A 422 -19.56 20.00 -13.28
CA PHE A 422 -19.28 19.93 -11.86
C PHE A 422 -19.63 21.28 -11.25
N ASP A 423 -20.46 21.23 -10.21
CA ASP A 423 -20.76 22.41 -9.42
C ASP A 423 -19.54 22.82 -8.61
N THR A 424 -19.32 24.12 -8.48
CA THR A 424 -18.32 24.62 -7.54
C THR A 424 -18.80 24.27 -6.14
N PRO A 425 -18.03 23.51 -5.34
CA PRO A 425 -18.43 23.21 -3.98
C PRO A 425 -18.72 24.52 -3.26
N ALA A 426 -19.89 24.62 -2.62
CA ALA A 426 -20.22 25.80 -1.83
C ALA A 426 -19.11 25.99 -0.80
N GLN A 427 -18.46 27.16 -0.84
CA GLN A 427 -17.60 27.58 0.24
C GLN A 427 -18.50 27.67 1.48
N PRO A 428 -18.15 27.06 2.61
CA PRO A 428 -18.93 27.25 3.81
C PRO A 428 -18.91 28.76 4.12
N GLU A 429 -20.10 29.37 4.10
CA GLU A 429 -20.32 30.81 4.31
C GLU A 429 -20.88 31.05 5.73
N GLY A 430 -20.72 32.28 6.22
CA GLY A 430 -21.22 32.72 7.53
C GLY A 430 -20.12 33.09 8.50
N GLN A 431 -20.46 33.93 9.49
CA GLN A 431 -19.52 34.31 10.54
C GLN A 431 -19.02 33.04 11.26
N PRO A 432 -17.70 32.82 11.35
CA PRO A 432 -17.14 31.66 12.02
C PRO A 432 -17.59 31.59 13.48
N THR A 433 -18.15 30.46 13.89
CA THR A 433 -18.48 30.23 15.30
C THR A 433 -17.20 30.07 16.12
N ALA A 434 -17.22 30.49 17.38
CA ALA A 434 -16.06 30.38 18.27
C ALA A 434 -15.77 28.91 18.63
N VAL A 435 -14.69 28.36 18.09
CA VAL A 435 -14.21 26.99 18.33
C VAL A 435 -12.91 26.91 19.11
N ALA A 436 -12.23 28.05 19.33
CA ALA A 436 -11.02 28.09 20.15
C ALA A 436 -11.24 27.48 21.55
N GLY A 437 -10.22 26.79 22.06
CA GLY A 437 -10.25 26.12 23.36
C GLY A 437 -9.79 24.67 23.32
N GLN A 438 -9.96 23.98 24.45
CA GLN A 438 -9.63 22.57 24.59
C GLN A 438 -10.88 21.70 24.38
N TRP A 439 -10.70 20.58 23.69
CA TRP A 439 -11.76 19.65 23.37
C TRP A 439 -11.31 18.21 23.64
N GLU A 440 -12.20 17.44 24.25
CA GLU A 440 -12.04 16.00 24.39
C GLU A 440 -12.62 15.36 23.12
N LEU A 441 -11.75 14.81 22.27
CA LEU A 441 -12.11 14.19 20.99
C LEU A 441 -12.33 12.69 21.21
N HIS A 442 -13.48 12.18 20.82
CA HIS A 442 -13.80 10.76 20.81
C HIS A 442 -13.95 10.27 19.38
N MET A 443 -13.20 9.22 19.00
CA MET A 443 -13.29 8.59 17.68
C MET A 443 -13.73 7.14 17.78
N GLU A 444 -14.65 6.76 16.90
CA GLU A 444 -15.22 5.41 16.79
C GLU A 444 -14.74 4.77 15.48
N PHE A 445 -13.89 3.75 15.60
CA PHE A 445 -13.34 3.01 14.48
C PHE A 445 -14.24 1.82 14.10
N VAL A 446 -13.90 1.13 13.01
CA VAL A 446 -14.55 -0.15 12.64
C VAL A 446 -14.56 -1.14 13.80
N ARG A 447 -13.52 -1.11 14.64
CA ARG A 447 -13.47 -1.84 15.91
C ARG A 447 -12.68 -1.05 16.95
N GLY A 448 -13.33 -0.77 18.07
CA GLY A 448 -12.74 -0.02 19.18
C GLY A 448 -12.88 1.49 18.99
N SER A 449 -12.54 2.22 20.05
CA SER A 449 -12.62 3.67 20.11
C SER A 449 -11.47 4.23 20.91
N VAL A 450 -11.24 5.53 20.75
CA VAL A 450 -10.15 6.23 21.44
C VAL A 450 -10.58 7.64 21.85
N ASN A 451 -10.02 8.12 22.96
CA ASN A 451 -10.13 9.50 23.39
C ASN A 451 -8.80 10.22 23.17
N HIS A 452 -8.85 11.28 22.37
CA HIS A 452 -7.76 12.19 22.06
C HIS A 452 -8.10 13.59 22.58
N LYS A 453 -7.16 14.54 22.48
CA LYS A 453 -7.41 15.94 22.82
C LYS A 453 -7.09 16.86 21.66
N LEU A 454 -7.88 17.91 21.52
CA LEU A 454 -7.61 19.01 20.60
C LEU A 454 -7.43 20.29 21.39
N VAL A 455 -6.35 21.01 21.11
CA VAL A 455 -6.15 22.39 21.54
C VAL A 455 -6.27 23.25 20.29
N LEU A 456 -7.32 24.06 20.20
CA LEU A 456 -7.60 24.88 19.02
C LEU A 456 -7.38 26.35 19.33
N GLU A 457 -6.59 26.99 18.48
CA GLU A 457 -6.48 28.44 18.32
C GLU A 457 -7.23 28.86 17.06
N GLN A 458 -7.87 30.02 17.11
CA GLN A 458 -8.70 30.54 16.04
C GLN A 458 -8.35 31.99 15.73
N ASP A 459 -8.07 32.26 14.46
CA ASP A 459 -7.92 33.61 13.91
C ASP A 459 -8.93 33.79 12.77
N GLY A 460 -10.05 34.43 13.08
CA GLY A 460 -11.20 34.52 12.19
C GLY A 460 -11.71 33.13 11.77
N GLY A 461 -11.57 32.81 10.48
CA GLY A 461 -11.96 31.52 9.92
C GLY A 461 -10.83 30.47 9.88
N LYS A 462 -9.61 30.82 10.30
CA LYS A 462 -8.46 29.89 10.32
C LYS A 462 -8.33 29.21 11.67
N LEU A 463 -7.93 27.94 11.64
CA LEU A 463 -7.62 27.14 12.81
C LEU A 463 -6.18 26.66 12.80
N MET A 464 -5.56 26.75 13.97
CA MET A 464 -4.25 26.18 14.27
C MET A 464 -4.31 25.50 15.63
N GLY A 465 -3.33 24.67 15.95
CA GLY A 465 -3.18 24.14 17.31
C GLY A 465 -2.57 22.75 17.32
N THR A 466 -2.97 21.94 18.29
CA THR A 466 -2.36 20.63 18.55
C THR A 466 -3.43 19.56 18.69
N HIS A 467 -3.18 18.41 18.05
CA HIS A 467 -3.92 17.18 18.26
C HIS A 467 -3.05 16.21 19.05
N GLU A 468 -3.46 15.89 20.27
CA GLU A 468 -2.82 14.90 21.14
C GLU A 468 -3.52 13.55 20.95
N GLY A 469 -2.82 12.60 20.33
CA GLY A 469 -3.26 11.21 20.22
C GLY A 469 -2.78 10.33 21.37
N GLU A 470 -3.04 9.03 21.28
CA GLU A 470 -2.68 8.06 22.32
C GLU A 470 -1.17 7.97 22.60
N PHE A 471 -0.34 8.10 21.54
CA PHE A 471 1.11 7.89 21.63
C PHE A 471 1.95 9.11 21.28
N ALA A 472 1.36 10.11 20.61
CA ALA A 472 2.08 11.26 20.10
C ALA A 472 1.12 12.44 19.88
N ALA A 473 1.70 13.64 19.82
CA ALA A 473 1.00 14.86 19.44
C ALA A 473 1.52 15.37 18.10
N GLY A 474 0.67 16.10 17.37
CA GLY A 474 1.06 16.75 16.13
C GLY A 474 0.30 18.04 15.90
N ASP A 475 0.88 18.89 15.06
CA ASP A 475 0.25 20.15 14.67
C ASP A 475 -1.06 19.89 13.93
N LEU A 476 -2.01 20.78 14.17
CA LEU A 476 -3.32 20.81 13.56
C LEU A 476 -3.48 22.11 12.79
N THR A 477 -4.00 22.02 11.58
CA THR A 477 -4.38 23.19 10.76
C THR A 477 -5.74 22.98 10.15
N GLY A 478 -6.53 24.05 10.01
CA GLY A 478 -7.88 23.92 9.50
C GLY A 478 -8.60 25.24 9.27
N THR A 479 -9.89 25.14 9.04
CA THR A 479 -10.79 26.27 8.87
C THR A 479 -12.14 26.03 9.55
N VAL A 480 -12.79 27.13 9.89
CA VAL A 480 -14.18 27.17 10.38
C VAL A 480 -14.93 28.25 9.61
N ALA A 481 -16.13 27.93 9.15
CA ALA A 481 -17.04 28.89 8.57
C ALA A 481 -18.49 28.53 8.87
N GLY A 482 -19.25 29.51 9.35
CA GLY A 482 -20.51 29.25 10.06
C GLY A 482 -20.27 28.28 11.22
N ASN A 483 -20.99 27.14 11.20
CA ASN A 483 -20.80 26.04 12.14
C ASN A 483 -20.05 24.83 11.54
N SER A 484 -19.55 24.94 10.31
CA SER A 484 -18.80 23.85 9.67
C SER A 484 -17.32 23.97 10.03
N VAL A 485 -16.72 22.84 10.42
CA VAL A 485 -15.31 22.77 10.81
C VAL A 485 -14.59 21.73 9.95
N ARG A 486 -13.40 22.08 9.47
CA ARG A 486 -12.50 21.16 8.76
C ARG A 486 -11.09 21.35 9.27
N PHE A 487 -10.42 20.29 9.66
CA PHE A 487 -9.03 20.37 10.08
C PHE A 487 -8.30 19.08 9.80
N GLN A 488 -7.00 19.18 9.63
CA GLN A 488 -6.11 18.06 9.44
C GLN A 488 -5.03 18.09 10.50
N SER A 489 -4.55 16.91 10.85
CA SER A 489 -3.44 16.74 11.77
C SER A 489 -2.71 15.45 11.44
N GLY A 490 -1.54 15.26 12.03
CA GLY A 490 -0.84 13.99 11.94
C GLY A 490 0.53 14.06 12.59
N TYR A 491 1.09 12.89 12.87
CA TYR A 491 2.38 12.76 13.54
C TYR A 491 3.17 11.60 12.94
N GLY A 492 4.49 11.73 12.95
CA GLY A 492 5.40 10.68 12.48
C GLY A 492 5.43 9.49 13.43
N THR A 493 5.63 8.30 12.89
CA THR A 493 5.87 7.06 13.64
C THR A 493 6.69 6.11 12.78
N GLU A 494 7.81 5.57 13.28
CA GLU A 494 8.63 4.48 12.69
C GLU A 494 8.46 4.26 11.17
N GLY A 495 9.04 5.14 10.36
CA GLY A 495 9.07 5.05 8.89
C GLY A 495 7.80 5.53 8.19
N THR A 496 6.81 6.04 8.93
CA THR A 496 5.53 6.47 8.39
C THR A 496 4.94 7.67 9.14
N ARG A 497 3.73 8.09 8.76
CA ARG A 497 2.96 9.16 9.38
C ARG A 497 1.50 8.72 9.53
N VAL A 498 0.96 8.87 10.73
CA VAL A 498 -0.49 8.78 10.94
C VAL A 498 -1.09 10.13 10.59
N SER A 499 -2.11 10.14 9.72
CA SER A 499 -2.73 11.36 9.22
C SER A 499 -4.24 11.31 9.41
N TYR A 500 -4.82 12.44 9.80
CA TYR A 500 -6.25 12.60 10.05
C TYR A 500 -6.77 13.80 9.27
N GLN A 501 -7.90 13.63 8.59
CA GLN A 501 -8.62 14.72 7.92
C GLN A 501 -10.06 14.76 8.44
N PHE A 502 -10.32 15.67 9.37
CA PHE A 502 -11.61 15.84 10.03
C PHE A 502 -12.51 16.78 9.23
N THR A 503 -13.76 16.39 9.08
CA THR A 503 -14.87 17.27 8.66
C THR A 503 -16.00 17.09 9.64
N GLY A 504 -16.58 18.19 10.12
CA GLY A 504 -17.69 18.13 11.07
C GLY A 504 -18.50 19.41 11.18
N LYS A 505 -19.44 19.39 12.12
CA LYS A 505 -20.27 20.53 12.49
C LYS A 505 -20.19 20.78 13.99
N LEU A 506 -20.30 22.04 14.36
CA LEU A 506 -20.39 22.53 15.72
C LEU A 506 -21.85 22.80 16.10
N GLU A 507 -22.25 22.34 17.28
CA GLU A 507 -23.54 22.59 17.91
C GLU A 507 -23.33 22.89 19.40
N GLY A 508 -23.25 24.18 19.74
CA GLY A 508 -22.94 24.64 21.10
C GLY A 508 -21.52 24.23 21.53
N ASP A 509 -21.43 23.44 22.60
CA ASP A 509 -20.18 22.90 23.15
C ASP A 509 -19.84 21.50 22.66
N LYS A 510 -20.45 21.06 21.54
CA LYS A 510 -20.19 19.78 20.91
C LYS A 510 -19.84 19.93 19.44
N MET A 511 -18.89 19.13 18.97
CA MET A 511 -18.62 18.92 17.56
C MET A 511 -18.85 17.47 17.18
N SER A 512 -19.23 17.20 15.94
CA SER A 512 -19.35 15.84 15.42
C SER A 512 -19.13 15.78 13.91
N GLY A 513 -18.68 14.63 13.41
CA GLY A 513 -18.51 14.42 11.98
C GLY A 513 -17.77 13.15 11.60
N THR A 514 -17.07 13.21 10.47
CA THR A 514 -16.25 12.13 9.93
C THR A 514 -14.78 12.53 9.91
N VAL A 515 -13.91 11.54 10.08
CA VAL A 515 -12.47 11.68 9.94
C VAL A 515 -11.98 10.67 8.91
N SER A 516 -11.27 11.15 7.89
CA SER A 516 -10.56 10.26 6.98
C SER A 516 -9.20 9.92 7.55
N LEU A 517 -8.91 8.62 7.59
CA LEU A 517 -7.68 8.01 8.08
C LEU A 517 -6.75 7.60 6.93
N GLY A 518 -6.96 8.17 5.74
CA GLY A 518 -6.21 7.85 4.54
C GLY A 518 -6.53 6.45 4.02
N GLU A 519 -5.51 5.59 3.91
CA GLU A 519 -5.69 4.23 3.39
C GLU A 519 -6.49 3.30 4.32
N TYR A 520 -6.69 3.69 5.59
CA TYR A 520 -7.44 2.92 6.58
C TYR A 520 -8.95 3.21 6.57
N GLY A 521 -9.42 4.02 5.63
CA GLY A 521 -10.83 4.38 5.48
C GLY A 521 -11.24 5.55 6.36
N ASP A 522 -12.54 5.62 6.68
CA ASP A 522 -13.12 6.70 7.46
C ASP A 522 -13.65 6.20 8.82
N ALA A 523 -13.68 7.09 9.80
CA ALA A 523 -14.26 6.88 11.12
C ALA A 523 -15.20 8.02 11.49
N SER A 524 -16.09 7.78 12.46
CA SER A 524 -16.92 8.84 13.04
C SER A 524 -16.25 9.43 14.27
N TRP A 525 -16.52 10.70 14.55
CA TRP A 525 -15.98 11.36 15.74
C TRP A 525 -16.97 12.33 16.36
N THR A 526 -16.79 12.56 17.66
CA THR A 526 -17.44 13.62 18.43
C THR A 526 -16.38 14.34 19.26
N ALA A 527 -16.60 15.60 19.60
CA ALA A 527 -15.74 16.29 20.55
C ALA A 527 -16.56 17.17 21.49
N GLU A 528 -16.24 17.15 22.78
CA GLU A 528 -16.90 17.97 23.79
C GLU A 528 -15.92 19.00 24.35
N ARG A 529 -16.39 20.25 24.50
CA ARG A 529 -15.54 21.33 25.02
C ARG A 529 -15.16 21.03 26.47
N HIS A 530 -13.86 21.13 26.77
CA HIS A 530 -13.35 20.90 28.12
C HIS A 530 -13.95 21.91 29.11
N GLN A 531 -14.52 21.41 30.20
CA GLN A 531 -15.13 22.23 31.26
C GLN A 531 -14.11 22.51 32.36
N TYR A 532 -13.59 23.73 32.43
CA TYR A 532 -12.72 24.14 33.52
C TYR A 532 -13.50 24.19 34.83
N ARG A 533 -12.99 23.55 35.89
CA ARG A 533 -13.53 23.73 37.24
C ARG A 533 -13.31 25.18 37.68
N THR A 534 -14.36 25.99 37.66
CA THR A 534 -14.37 27.29 38.34
C THR A 534 -14.46 27.02 39.84
N GLY A 535 -13.31 27.05 40.52
CA GLY A 535 -13.28 26.87 41.96
C GLY A 535 -14.00 28.02 42.69
N THR A 536 -15.19 27.77 43.22
CA THR A 536 -15.66 28.54 44.38
C THR A 536 -14.76 28.19 45.56
N ARG A 537 -13.79 29.06 45.87
CA ARG A 537 -13.20 29.13 47.21
C ARG A 537 -14.36 29.39 48.18
N ARG A 538 -14.78 28.39 48.94
CA ARG A 538 -15.56 28.62 50.16
C ARG A 538 -14.62 29.29 51.16
N GLY A 539 -14.88 30.57 51.42
CA GLY A 539 -14.26 31.34 52.49
C GLY A 539 -14.73 30.88 53.87
#